data_AF-A0AB74KTY5-F1
#
_entry.id   AF-A0AB74KTY5-F1
#
_cell.length_a   1.000
_cell.length_b   1.000
_cell.length_c   1.000
_cell.angle_alpha   90.00
_cell.angle_beta   90.00
_cell.angle_gamma   90.00
#
_symmetry.space_group_name_H-M   'P 1'
#
loop_
_entity.id
_entity.type
_entity.pdbx_description
1 polymer ?
#
loop_
_entity_poly.entity_id
_entity_poly.type
_entity_poly.pdbx_seq_one_letter_code
_entity_poly.pdbx_strand_id
1 'polypeptide(L)'
;MSEKTKEEMEYEERLRRRLKVLQEQMTQGKVKIAEELKVVDSLNAVRVGPDGEVDLDTVDGLVRSMALGVTAMHDREELKKLASLSEVQTSYFNFFEQNFGHFYELMLKRKLTPHDAGRAAMQSEGSIREITEHLDKLLEFIEEFWSELGEIAHAHVEDQHNNIKGVFGGDLFPAHDENIASKCGIYTDTIILPDPFLRSKHIFQNSKPADQAYYIIKHAMNILQYKQLACAEVDIPIVVVLPDITAIKSEEREFVHKLGLADSLKHSGKLFGRKFESIEELLEFTHELDTIERAIAAIDDKSRLLFDTEWQGDIASQLERAINSPQSELIGTKNPGVILANQAVGRMSVSNELLIKSRRLRGSPLVDAPTSWQYLAWKMEYDALDAEIATHTKDLHITRGLQGLSDGDMQWLGRVPPDALIEVRKQGALDEIRGILGKGVQELTSSNPNNFHRTRDQIFDNINEAFENHKANIKDLRAKNWKFAGSDIGSWLVTGTLGITAAATGSPIWALAAIGADQILGAPKLKELPSSIKELVEENKKVNMSPVGMLFNVKKRLNK
;
A
#
# COMPACT_ATOMS: atom_id res chain seq x y z
N MET A 1 -47.45 25.76 23.42
CA MET A 1 -46.48 25.10 22.52
C MET A 1 -45.22 25.93 22.56
N SER A 2 -44.12 25.42 23.10
CA SER A 2 -42.83 26.13 22.95
C SER A 2 -42.44 26.08 21.48
N GLU A 3 -41.90 27.18 20.96
CA GLU A 3 -41.26 27.16 19.64
C GLU A 3 -40.14 26.11 19.64
N LYS A 4 -40.15 25.24 18.64
CA LYS A 4 -39.06 24.28 18.44
C LYS A 4 -37.79 25.06 18.14
N THR A 5 -36.69 24.63 18.74
CA THR A 5 -35.38 25.19 18.45
C THR A 5 -34.93 24.79 17.04
N LYS A 6 -33.99 25.55 16.47
CA LYS A 6 -33.42 25.24 15.15
C LYS A 6 -32.79 23.83 15.10
N GLU A 7 -32.10 23.44 16.17
CA GLU A 7 -31.47 22.12 16.28
C GLU A 7 -32.49 20.98 16.30
N GLU A 8 -33.62 21.16 16.98
CA GLU A 8 -34.72 20.17 16.99
C GLU A 8 -35.32 19.99 15.60
N MET A 9 -35.54 21.09 14.86
CA MET A 9 -36.04 21.02 13.48
C MET A 9 -35.07 20.29 12.55
N GLU A 10 -33.78 20.61 12.60
CA GLU A 10 -32.75 19.94 11.79
C GLU A 10 -32.60 18.46 12.16
N TYR A 11 -32.74 18.11 13.44
CA TYR A 11 -32.74 16.72 13.89
C TYR A 11 -33.93 15.94 13.33
N GLU A 12 -35.14 16.50 13.43
CA GLU A 12 -36.36 15.87 12.92
C GLU A 12 -36.31 15.68 11.40
N GLU A 13 -35.82 16.66 10.65
CA GLU A 13 -35.64 16.56 9.20
C GLU A 13 -34.66 15.43 8.82
N ARG A 14 -33.50 15.37 9.49
CA ARG A 14 -32.54 14.27 9.29
C ARG A 14 -33.15 12.91 9.63
N LEU A 15 -33.94 12.83 10.71
CA LEU A 15 -34.58 11.58 11.11
C LEU A 15 -35.64 11.15 10.08
N ARG A 16 -36.48 12.07 9.59
CA ARG A 16 -37.47 11.78 8.54
C ARG A 16 -36.80 11.26 7.28
N ARG A 17 -35.72 11.90 6.82
CA ARG A 17 -34.91 11.40 5.69
C ARG A 17 -34.45 9.96 5.92
N ARG A 18 -33.86 9.68 7.08
CA ARG A 18 -33.34 8.33 7.41
C ARG A 18 -34.44 7.27 7.42
N LEU A 19 -35.60 7.59 7.97
CA LEU A 19 -36.75 6.69 8.00
C LEU A 19 -37.29 6.40 6.60
N LYS A 20 -37.34 7.41 5.74
CA LYS A 20 -37.71 7.24 4.33
C LYS A 20 -36.74 6.32 3.59
N VAL A 21 -35.43 6.55 3.73
CA VAL A 21 -34.39 5.68 3.15
C VAL A 21 -34.55 4.25 3.66
N LEU A 22 -34.72 4.06 4.96
CA LEU A 22 -34.96 2.74 5.55
C LEU A 22 -36.16 2.03 4.91
N GLN A 23 -37.30 2.72 4.79
CA GLN A 23 -38.52 2.18 4.18
C GLN A 23 -38.30 1.77 2.72
N GLU A 24 -37.61 2.61 1.93
CA GLU A 24 -37.28 2.33 0.54
C GLU A 24 -36.35 1.10 0.41
N GLN A 25 -35.28 1.03 1.21
CA GLN A 25 -34.35 -0.10 1.19
C GLN A 25 -35.00 -1.41 1.67
N MET A 26 -35.92 -1.35 2.64
CA MET A 26 -36.73 -2.50 3.06
C MET A 26 -37.66 -2.98 1.94
N THR A 27 -38.34 -2.05 1.26
CA THR A 27 -39.25 -2.37 0.14
C THR A 27 -38.50 -3.01 -1.03
N GLN A 28 -37.25 -2.60 -1.26
CA GLN A 28 -36.34 -3.20 -2.24
C GLN A 28 -35.75 -4.56 -1.81
N GLY A 29 -36.05 -5.03 -0.59
CA GLY A 29 -35.53 -6.29 -0.07
C GLY A 29 -34.03 -6.29 0.27
N LYS A 30 -33.41 -5.09 0.37
CA LYS A 30 -31.98 -4.93 0.69
C LYS A 30 -31.68 -5.01 2.18
N VAL A 31 -32.69 -4.78 3.02
CA VAL A 31 -32.59 -4.95 4.47
C VAL A 31 -33.10 -6.33 4.85
N LYS A 32 -32.23 -7.15 5.43
CA LYS A 32 -32.58 -8.48 5.97
C LYS A 32 -32.48 -8.43 7.48
N ILE A 33 -33.58 -8.72 8.16
CA ILE A 33 -33.67 -8.73 9.63
C ILE A 33 -33.77 -10.19 10.06
N ALA A 34 -32.90 -10.61 10.97
CA ALA A 34 -33.00 -11.95 11.56
C ALA A 34 -34.28 -12.06 12.43
N GLU A 35 -34.96 -13.20 12.35
CA GLU A 35 -36.29 -13.41 12.98
C GLU A 35 -36.29 -13.19 14.50
N GLU A 36 -35.14 -13.37 15.17
CA GLU A 36 -35.00 -13.25 16.62
C GLU A 36 -34.82 -11.80 17.11
N LEU A 37 -34.73 -10.81 16.21
CA LEU A 37 -34.47 -9.43 16.57
C LEU A 37 -35.76 -8.66 16.89
N LYS A 38 -35.80 -8.06 18.09
CA LYS A 38 -36.91 -7.22 18.59
C LYS A 38 -37.23 -5.98 17.73
N VAL A 39 -36.34 -5.62 16.79
CA VAL A 39 -36.54 -4.46 15.91
C VAL A 39 -37.78 -4.62 15.01
N VAL A 40 -38.23 -5.86 14.74
CA VAL A 40 -39.44 -6.12 13.95
C VAL A 40 -40.69 -5.57 14.63
N ASP A 41 -40.83 -5.78 15.94
CA ASP A 41 -41.96 -5.24 16.71
C ASP A 41 -41.93 -3.71 16.72
N SER A 42 -40.75 -3.13 16.90
CA SER A 42 -40.55 -1.67 16.86
C SER A 42 -40.91 -1.07 15.49
N LEU A 43 -40.58 -1.75 14.40
CA LEU A 43 -40.95 -1.32 13.04
C LEU A 43 -42.46 -1.35 12.81
N ASN A 44 -43.13 -2.40 13.30
CA ASN A 44 -44.59 -2.52 13.20
C ASN A 44 -45.34 -1.47 14.03
N ALA A 45 -44.69 -0.90 15.05
CA ALA A 45 -45.27 0.14 15.90
C ALA A 45 -45.20 1.55 15.28
N VAL A 46 -44.37 1.75 14.24
CA VAL A 46 -44.21 3.04 13.56
C VAL A 46 -45.50 3.40 12.80
N ARG A 47 -45.98 4.63 12.99
CA ARG A 47 -47.23 5.13 12.37
C ARG A 47 -46.96 6.29 11.42
N VAL A 48 -47.93 6.55 10.56
CA VAL A 48 -47.96 7.72 9.67
C VAL A 48 -48.86 8.78 10.31
N GLY A 49 -48.36 10.01 10.38
CA GLY A 49 -49.07 11.16 10.90
C GLY A 49 -50.12 11.74 9.93
N PRO A 50 -50.86 12.77 10.36
CA PRO A 50 -51.91 13.41 9.55
C PRO A 50 -51.38 14.12 8.29
N ASP A 51 -50.10 14.45 8.28
CA ASP A 51 -49.36 15.08 7.17
C ASP A 51 -48.91 14.07 6.10
N GLY A 52 -49.13 12.77 6.31
CA GLY A 52 -48.70 11.70 5.43
C GLY A 52 -47.23 11.29 5.63
N GLU A 53 -46.54 11.90 6.58
CA GLU A 53 -45.15 11.58 6.94
C GLU A 53 -45.10 10.67 8.20
N VAL A 54 -43.94 10.09 8.50
CA VAL A 54 -43.79 9.25 9.71
C VAL A 54 -44.02 10.08 10.98
N ASP A 55 -44.84 9.56 11.90
CA ASP A 55 -45.01 10.13 13.23
C ASP A 55 -43.79 9.81 14.12
N LEU A 56 -42.94 10.81 14.33
CA LEU A 56 -41.65 10.65 15.02
C LEU A 56 -41.79 10.22 16.49
N ASP A 57 -42.95 10.48 17.11
CA ASP A 57 -43.23 10.07 18.50
C ASP A 57 -43.44 8.55 18.61
N THR A 58 -43.72 7.88 17.50
CA THR A 58 -43.87 6.41 17.42
C THR A 58 -42.58 5.69 17.08
N VAL A 59 -41.49 6.43 16.80
CA VAL A 59 -40.20 5.86 16.38
C VAL A 59 -39.27 5.74 17.58
N ASP A 60 -39.06 4.50 18.01
CA ASP A 60 -38.17 4.18 19.13
C ASP A 60 -36.67 4.20 18.77
N GLY A 61 -35.82 3.98 19.77
CA GLY A 61 -34.36 3.99 19.61
C GLY A 61 -33.81 2.90 18.68
N LEU A 62 -34.49 1.75 18.58
CA LEU A 62 -34.06 0.65 17.71
C LEU A 62 -34.27 1.01 16.25
N VAL A 63 -35.45 1.54 15.90
CA VAL A 63 -35.74 2.00 14.53
C VAL A 63 -34.83 3.17 14.16
N ARG A 64 -34.61 4.14 15.07
CA ARG A 64 -33.67 5.25 14.82
C ARG A 64 -32.26 4.77 14.52
N SER A 65 -31.76 3.79 15.28
CA SER A 65 -30.40 3.23 15.11
C SER A 65 -30.29 2.45 13.80
N MET A 66 -31.30 1.64 13.47
CA MET A 66 -31.33 0.91 12.21
C MET A 66 -31.43 1.86 11.01
N ALA A 67 -32.29 2.88 11.09
CA ALA A 67 -32.42 3.89 10.04
C ALA A 67 -31.10 4.65 9.82
N LEU A 68 -30.38 4.99 10.89
CA LEU A 68 -29.04 5.57 10.80
C LEU A 68 -28.06 4.64 10.05
N GLY A 69 -27.98 3.36 10.43
CA GLY A 69 -27.09 2.39 9.79
C GLY A 69 -27.42 2.15 8.32
N VAL A 70 -28.69 1.94 7.99
CA VAL A 70 -29.16 1.74 6.61
C VAL A 70 -28.92 2.98 5.75
N THR A 71 -29.15 4.18 6.31
CA THR A 71 -28.88 5.43 5.59
C THR A 71 -27.38 5.62 5.35
N ALA A 72 -26.53 5.31 6.32
CA ALA A 72 -25.08 5.39 6.13
C ALA A 72 -24.59 4.46 5.01
N MET A 73 -25.12 3.23 4.93
CA MET A 73 -24.82 2.30 3.84
C MET A 73 -25.36 2.81 2.49
N HIS A 74 -26.60 3.32 2.47
CA HIS A 74 -27.20 3.87 1.25
C HIS A 74 -26.42 5.08 0.73
N ASP A 75 -26.15 6.06 1.59
CA ASP A 75 -25.43 7.28 1.25
C ASP A 75 -24.02 6.96 0.74
N ARG A 76 -23.36 5.96 1.33
CA ARG A 76 -22.07 5.46 0.85
C ARG A 76 -22.14 4.84 -0.55
N GLU A 77 -23.19 4.06 -0.85
CA GLU A 77 -23.40 3.52 -2.20
C GLU A 77 -23.72 4.62 -3.22
N GLU A 78 -24.52 5.63 -2.85
CA GLU A 78 -24.77 6.78 -3.73
C GLU A 78 -23.49 7.62 -3.95
N LEU A 79 -22.69 7.83 -2.91
CA LEU A 79 -21.40 8.53 -2.99
C LEU A 79 -20.45 7.85 -3.97
N LYS A 80 -20.32 6.52 -3.92
CA LYS A 80 -19.49 5.73 -4.84
C LYS A 80 -19.93 5.79 -6.30
N LYS A 81 -21.20 6.15 -6.59
CA LYS A 81 -21.70 6.31 -7.96
C LYS A 81 -21.31 7.65 -8.58
N LEU A 82 -20.90 8.65 -7.78
CA LEU A 82 -20.52 9.96 -8.29
C LEU A 82 -19.23 9.90 -9.12
N ALA A 83 -18.30 9.03 -8.74
CA ALA A 83 -17.08 8.74 -9.49
C ALA A 83 -16.59 7.32 -9.18
N SER A 84 -16.14 6.60 -10.19
CA SER A 84 -15.46 5.32 -10.00
C SER A 84 -14.03 5.53 -9.49
N LEU A 85 -13.49 4.55 -8.76
CA LEU A 85 -12.10 4.60 -8.30
C LEU A 85 -11.11 4.78 -9.47
N SER A 86 -11.36 4.13 -10.61
CA SER A 86 -10.51 4.25 -11.80
C SER A 86 -10.49 5.67 -12.37
N GLU A 87 -11.64 6.35 -12.41
CA GLU A 87 -11.73 7.74 -12.86
C GLU A 87 -10.97 8.69 -11.92
N VAL A 88 -11.09 8.49 -10.61
CA VAL A 88 -10.35 9.29 -9.61
C VAL A 88 -8.85 9.10 -9.79
N GLN A 89 -8.37 7.85 -9.83
CA GLN A 89 -6.94 7.56 -10.00
C GLN A 89 -6.41 8.11 -11.33
N THR A 90 -7.11 7.85 -12.44
CA THR A 90 -6.69 8.32 -13.77
C THR A 90 -6.62 9.84 -13.85
N SER A 91 -7.59 10.54 -13.26
CA SER A 91 -7.58 12.02 -13.21
C SER A 91 -6.39 12.56 -12.43
N TYR A 92 -6.11 11.97 -11.26
CA TYR A 92 -4.95 12.33 -10.44
C TYR A 92 -3.62 12.13 -11.19
N PHE A 93 -3.41 10.96 -11.80
CA PHE A 93 -2.18 10.68 -12.53
C PHE A 93 -2.02 11.50 -13.82
N ASN A 94 -3.12 11.77 -14.53
CA ASN A 94 -3.10 12.62 -15.72
C ASN A 94 -2.70 14.06 -15.38
N PHE A 95 -3.13 14.58 -14.24
CA PHE A 95 -2.68 15.89 -13.77
C PHE A 95 -1.15 15.92 -13.59
N PHE A 96 -0.55 14.92 -12.93
CA PHE A 96 0.91 14.88 -12.79
C PHE A 96 1.64 14.66 -14.11
N GLU A 97 1.09 13.85 -15.01
CA GLU A 97 1.72 13.64 -16.32
C GLU A 97 1.69 14.92 -17.17
N GLN A 98 0.59 15.66 -17.17
CA GLN A 98 0.48 16.92 -17.92
C GLN A 98 1.48 17.97 -17.43
N ASN A 99 1.71 18.04 -16.11
CA ASN A 99 2.60 19.04 -15.51
C ASN A 99 4.07 18.59 -15.44
N PHE A 100 4.33 17.29 -15.27
CA PHE A 100 5.67 16.77 -14.98
C PHE A 100 6.15 15.66 -15.92
N GLY A 101 5.33 15.22 -16.88
CA GLY A 101 5.64 14.10 -17.78
C GLY A 101 6.95 14.28 -18.56
N HIS A 102 7.25 15.50 -19.02
CA HIS A 102 8.51 15.78 -19.71
C HIS A 102 9.75 15.52 -18.82
N PHE A 103 9.69 15.94 -17.56
CA PHE A 103 10.78 15.68 -16.60
C PHE A 103 10.91 14.20 -16.29
N TYR A 104 9.78 13.49 -16.21
CA TYR A 104 9.74 12.05 -15.98
C TYR A 104 10.37 11.27 -17.12
N GLU A 105 10.03 11.58 -18.37
CA GLU A 105 10.66 10.97 -19.55
C GLU A 105 12.18 11.25 -19.59
N LEU A 106 12.59 12.47 -19.25
CA LEU A 106 14.00 12.83 -19.19
C LEU A 106 14.75 12.06 -18.10
N MET A 107 14.14 11.90 -16.92
CA MET A 107 14.67 11.10 -15.82
C MET A 107 14.89 9.64 -16.25
N LEU A 108 13.88 9.02 -16.86
CA LEU A 108 13.98 7.65 -17.37
C LEU A 108 15.06 7.52 -18.45
N LYS A 109 15.10 8.44 -19.43
CA LYS A 109 16.09 8.44 -20.51
C LYS A 109 17.53 8.54 -19.99
N ARG A 110 17.72 9.28 -18.89
CA ARG A 110 19.03 9.46 -18.24
C ARG A 110 19.33 8.41 -17.17
N LYS A 111 18.42 7.46 -16.93
CA LYS A 111 18.54 6.43 -15.88
C LYS A 111 18.75 7.02 -14.49
N LEU A 112 18.07 8.14 -14.22
CA LEU A 112 18.11 8.84 -12.93
C LEU A 112 16.99 8.33 -12.02
N THR A 113 17.20 8.45 -10.71
CA THR A 113 16.15 8.25 -9.71
C THR A 113 15.36 9.55 -9.48
N PRO A 114 14.15 9.49 -8.88
CA PRO A 114 13.45 10.66 -8.36
C PRO A 114 14.28 11.51 -7.41
N HIS A 115 15.16 10.88 -6.61
CA HIS A 115 16.11 11.61 -5.77
C HIS A 115 17.07 12.44 -6.60
N ASP A 116 17.70 11.84 -7.62
CA ASP A 116 18.63 12.54 -8.51
C ASP A 116 17.96 13.70 -9.24
N ALA A 117 16.72 13.49 -9.70
CA ALA A 117 15.91 14.54 -10.33
C ALA A 117 15.62 15.70 -9.36
N GLY A 118 15.22 15.38 -8.12
CA GLY A 118 15.04 16.38 -7.07
C GLY A 118 16.33 17.13 -6.76
N ARG A 119 17.47 16.43 -6.67
CA ARG A 119 18.78 17.07 -6.42
C ARG A 119 19.20 17.98 -7.56
N ALA A 120 18.89 17.62 -8.80
CA ALA A 120 19.14 18.47 -9.97
C ALA A 120 18.31 19.77 -9.92
N ALA A 121 17.07 19.71 -9.42
CA ALA A 121 16.20 20.88 -9.27
C ALA A 121 16.76 21.96 -8.34
N MET A 122 17.61 21.57 -7.38
CA MET A 122 18.23 22.48 -6.40
C MET A 122 19.47 23.20 -6.94
N GLN A 123 19.98 22.85 -8.13
CA GLN A 123 21.33 23.26 -8.55
C GLN A 123 21.43 24.71 -9.04
N SER A 124 20.31 25.36 -9.37
CA SER A 124 20.32 26.75 -9.84
C SER A 124 19.15 27.55 -9.26
N GLU A 125 19.39 28.83 -8.97
CA GLU A 125 18.32 29.73 -8.51
C GLU A 125 17.19 29.88 -9.54
N GLY A 126 17.50 29.79 -10.83
CA GLY A 126 16.50 29.84 -11.89
C GLY A 126 15.54 28.66 -11.80
N SER A 127 16.07 27.44 -11.68
CA SER A 127 15.27 26.22 -11.52
C SER A 127 14.45 26.24 -10.23
N ILE A 128 15.05 26.69 -9.12
CA ILE A 128 14.34 26.80 -7.83
C ILE A 128 13.15 27.74 -7.96
N ARG A 129 13.34 28.92 -8.56
CA ARG A 129 12.24 29.90 -8.75
C ARG A 129 11.15 29.34 -9.64
N GLU A 130 11.50 28.81 -10.82
CA GLU A 130 10.53 28.25 -11.77
C GLU A 130 9.67 27.14 -11.16
N ILE A 131 10.29 26.24 -10.38
CA ILE A 131 9.58 25.12 -9.75
C ILE A 131 8.70 25.58 -8.58
N THR A 132 9.17 26.56 -7.80
CA THR A 132 8.44 27.04 -6.61
C THR A 132 7.41 28.12 -6.91
N GLU A 133 7.46 28.78 -8.07
CA GLU A 133 6.55 29.86 -8.47
C GLU A 133 5.07 29.46 -8.42
N HIS A 134 4.77 28.18 -8.64
CA HIS A 134 3.40 27.65 -8.69
C HIS A 134 3.11 26.62 -7.59
N LEU A 135 3.96 26.54 -6.56
CA LEU A 135 3.79 25.59 -5.47
C LEU A 135 2.43 25.74 -4.77
N ASP A 136 2.03 26.95 -4.41
CA ASP A 136 0.77 27.17 -3.69
C ASP A 136 -0.43 26.71 -4.53
N LYS A 137 -0.45 27.04 -5.83
CA LYS A 137 -1.51 26.60 -6.75
C LYS A 137 -1.55 25.08 -6.92
N LEU A 138 -0.39 24.43 -6.96
CA LEU A 138 -0.28 22.97 -7.01
C LEU A 138 -0.89 22.34 -5.74
N LEU A 139 -0.54 22.86 -4.56
CA LEU A 139 -1.06 22.36 -3.28
C LEU A 139 -2.56 22.62 -3.13
N GLU A 140 -3.03 23.82 -3.49
CA GLU A 140 -4.45 24.17 -3.50
C GLU A 140 -5.27 23.22 -4.38
N PHE A 141 -4.80 22.93 -5.60
CA PHE A 141 -5.45 21.97 -6.49
C PHE A 141 -5.52 20.57 -5.89
N ILE A 142 -4.42 20.09 -5.29
CA ILE A 142 -4.38 18.75 -4.66
C ILE A 142 -5.32 18.68 -3.46
N GLU A 143 -5.37 19.75 -2.65
CA GLU A 143 -6.29 19.84 -1.51
C GLU A 143 -7.75 19.86 -1.95
N GLU A 144 -8.10 20.65 -2.96
CA GLU A 144 -9.44 20.69 -3.54
C GLU A 144 -9.83 19.32 -4.11
N PHE A 145 -8.97 18.74 -4.94
CA PHE A 145 -9.16 17.41 -5.54
C PHE A 145 -9.49 16.34 -4.48
N TRP A 146 -8.71 16.27 -3.40
CA TRP A 146 -8.92 15.28 -2.36
C TRP A 146 -10.03 15.63 -1.37
N SER A 147 -10.38 16.91 -1.22
CA SER A 147 -11.55 17.33 -0.44
C SER A 147 -12.86 16.87 -1.10
N GLU A 148 -12.91 16.87 -2.43
CA GLU A 148 -14.09 16.46 -3.19
C GLU A 148 -14.15 14.94 -3.42
N LEU A 149 -13.01 14.33 -3.77
CA LEU A 149 -12.97 12.94 -4.24
C LEU A 149 -12.37 11.95 -3.23
N GLY A 150 -11.76 12.44 -2.15
CA GLY A 150 -11.05 11.61 -1.17
C GLY A 150 -11.96 10.60 -0.47
N GLU A 151 -13.15 11.02 -0.02
CA GLU A 151 -14.09 10.11 0.63
C GLU A 151 -14.64 9.06 -0.35
N ILE A 152 -14.87 9.42 -1.61
CA ILE A 152 -15.30 8.48 -2.66
C ILE A 152 -14.22 7.41 -2.87
N ALA A 153 -12.96 7.82 -3.02
CA ALA A 153 -11.85 6.91 -3.24
C ALA A 153 -11.63 5.98 -2.03
N HIS A 154 -11.66 6.51 -0.81
CA HIS A 154 -11.59 5.70 0.42
C HIS A 154 -12.74 4.70 0.50
N ALA A 155 -13.96 5.11 0.16
CA ALA A 155 -15.13 4.23 0.23
C ALA A 155 -15.01 3.02 -0.71
N HIS A 156 -14.58 3.24 -1.96
CA HIS A 156 -14.33 2.16 -2.91
C HIS A 156 -13.29 1.17 -2.39
N VAL A 157 -12.17 1.66 -1.84
CA VAL A 157 -11.07 0.79 -1.38
C VAL A 157 -11.43 0.03 -0.11
N GLU A 158 -12.11 0.65 0.85
CA GLU A 158 -12.54 -0.01 2.09
C GLU A 158 -13.55 -1.15 1.82
N ASP A 159 -14.46 -0.95 0.85
CA ASP A 159 -15.51 -1.91 0.50
C ASP A 159 -15.01 -3.13 -0.31
N GLN A 160 -13.76 -3.09 -0.76
CA GLN A 160 -13.08 -4.25 -1.36
C GLN A 160 -12.70 -5.29 -0.29
N HIS A 161 -13.69 -5.98 0.27
CA HIS A 161 -13.51 -6.85 1.45
C HIS A 161 -12.73 -8.13 1.19
N ASN A 162 -12.70 -8.62 -0.04
CA ASN A 162 -12.00 -9.86 -0.41
C ASN A 162 -10.55 -9.62 -0.85
N ASN A 163 -10.09 -8.37 -0.85
CA ASN A 163 -8.78 -8.01 -1.34
C ASN A 163 -7.74 -8.00 -0.21
N ILE A 164 -6.58 -8.60 -0.45
CA ILE A 164 -5.40 -8.43 0.39
C ILE A 164 -4.80 -7.06 0.09
N LYS A 165 -4.91 -6.13 1.05
CA LYS A 165 -4.43 -4.76 0.91
C LYS A 165 -3.14 -4.53 1.68
N GLY A 166 -2.19 -3.85 1.07
CA GLY A 166 -0.95 -3.38 1.70
C GLY A 166 -1.00 -1.87 1.83
N VAL A 167 -1.03 -1.35 3.05
CA VAL A 167 -1.11 0.10 3.30
C VAL A 167 0.27 0.64 3.57
N PHE A 168 0.77 1.51 2.69
CA PHE A 168 2.08 2.09 2.83
C PHE A 168 2.15 3.14 3.95
N GLY A 169 3.21 3.09 4.74
CA GLY A 169 3.55 4.15 5.69
C GLY A 169 4.97 4.00 6.24
N GLY A 170 5.26 4.76 7.29
CA GLY A 170 6.60 4.82 7.87
C GLY A 170 7.53 5.84 7.19
N ASP A 171 7.16 6.35 6.01
CA ASP A 171 7.84 7.44 5.31
C ASP A 171 6.80 8.30 4.54
N LEU A 172 7.27 9.40 3.92
CA LEU A 172 6.46 10.31 3.11
C LEU A 172 5.88 9.63 1.87
N PHE A 173 6.65 8.74 1.25
CA PHE A 173 6.29 7.94 0.07
C PHE A 173 7.30 6.80 -0.09
N PRO A 174 7.02 5.71 -0.85
CA PRO A 174 7.99 4.66 -1.09
C PRO A 174 9.37 5.15 -1.57
N ALA A 175 10.40 4.35 -1.29
CA ALA A 175 11.77 4.57 -1.72
C ALA A 175 11.85 4.93 -3.22
N HIS A 176 12.79 5.80 -3.57
CA HIS A 176 12.86 6.38 -4.91
C HIS A 176 13.56 5.47 -5.94
N ASP A 177 14.40 4.56 -5.47
CA ASP A 177 15.21 3.65 -6.26
C ASP A 177 14.52 2.30 -6.54
N GLU A 178 13.42 2.01 -5.84
CA GLU A 178 12.69 0.76 -5.97
C GLU A 178 11.17 0.95 -5.94
N ASN A 179 10.46 0.19 -6.77
CA ASN A 179 9.01 0.21 -6.79
C ASN A 179 8.46 -0.80 -5.76
N ILE A 180 7.76 -0.31 -4.72
CA ILE A 180 7.24 -1.19 -3.65
C ILE A 180 6.24 -2.23 -4.17
N ALA A 181 5.54 -1.93 -5.28
CA ALA A 181 4.65 -2.87 -5.93
C ALA A 181 5.40 -3.99 -6.65
N SER A 182 6.64 -3.77 -7.09
CA SER A 182 7.50 -4.85 -7.57
C SER A 182 7.76 -5.87 -6.47
N LYS A 183 8.03 -5.43 -5.23
CA LYS A 183 8.32 -6.31 -4.08
C LYS A 183 7.10 -7.13 -3.65
N CYS A 184 5.97 -6.47 -3.44
CA CYS A 184 4.82 -7.08 -2.77
C CYS A 184 3.64 -7.41 -3.68
N GLY A 185 3.61 -6.88 -4.91
CA GLY A 185 2.49 -7.01 -5.85
C GLY A 185 2.23 -8.43 -6.35
N ILE A 186 3.16 -9.37 -6.12
CA ILE A 186 2.95 -10.80 -6.41
C ILE A 186 2.07 -11.50 -5.37
N TYR A 187 1.78 -10.86 -4.24
CA TYR A 187 0.94 -11.40 -3.15
C TYR A 187 -0.25 -10.50 -2.83
N THR A 188 0.03 -9.21 -2.62
CA THR A 188 -0.95 -8.18 -2.28
C THR A 188 -1.77 -7.82 -3.51
N ASP A 189 -3.11 -7.80 -3.40
CA ASP A 189 -3.98 -7.37 -4.51
C ASP A 189 -3.75 -5.91 -4.85
N THR A 190 -3.91 -5.06 -3.83
CA THR A 190 -3.92 -3.60 -3.93
C THR A 190 -2.95 -3.01 -2.92
N ILE A 191 -1.98 -2.24 -3.42
CA ILE A 191 -1.05 -1.46 -2.60
C ILE A 191 -1.57 -0.03 -2.54
N ILE A 192 -1.77 0.46 -1.32
CA ILE A 192 -2.35 1.76 -1.04
C ILE A 192 -1.21 2.69 -0.65
N LEU A 193 -0.99 3.71 -1.47
CA LEU A 193 0.04 4.73 -1.27
C LEU A 193 -0.62 6.03 -0.77
N PRO A 194 0.03 6.77 0.14
CA PRO A 194 -0.45 8.09 0.52
C PRO A 194 -0.20 9.09 -0.61
N ASP A 195 -1.02 10.14 -0.71
CA ASP A 195 -0.64 11.33 -1.46
C ASP A 195 0.60 11.98 -0.80
N PRO A 196 1.74 12.06 -1.52
CA PRO A 196 2.98 12.55 -0.91
C PRO A 196 3.01 14.07 -0.74
N PHE A 197 2.16 14.81 -1.45
CA PHE A 197 2.09 16.27 -1.36
C PHE A 197 1.34 16.69 -0.10
N LEU A 198 0.16 16.09 0.15
CA LEU A 198 -0.60 16.28 1.38
C LEU A 198 0.19 15.81 2.60
N ARG A 199 0.83 14.63 2.53
CA ARG A 199 1.67 14.13 3.63
C ARG A 199 2.85 15.05 3.93
N SER A 200 3.38 15.74 2.92
CA SER A 200 4.51 16.67 3.04
C SER A 200 4.11 18.14 3.15
N LYS A 201 2.82 18.47 3.36
CA LYS A 201 2.33 19.86 3.46
C LYS A 201 3.12 20.71 4.46
N HIS A 202 3.40 20.15 5.64
CA HIS A 202 4.20 20.81 6.67
C HIS A 202 5.66 21.06 6.26
N ILE A 203 6.24 20.22 5.40
CA ILE A 203 7.58 20.41 4.85
C ILE A 203 7.56 21.61 3.91
N PHE A 204 6.58 21.67 2.99
CA PHE A 204 6.45 22.79 2.07
C PHE A 204 6.26 24.13 2.80
N GLN A 205 5.47 24.16 3.87
CA GLN A 205 5.20 25.38 4.63
C GLN A 205 6.41 25.92 5.40
N ASN A 206 7.31 25.04 5.85
CA ASN A 206 8.38 25.42 6.80
C ASN A 206 9.80 25.32 6.23
N SER A 207 9.97 24.82 5.00
CA SER A 207 11.29 24.60 4.40
C SER A 207 11.74 25.75 3.49
N LYS A 208 13.04 25.79 3.18
CA LYS A 208 13.62 26.77 2.26
C LYS A 208 13.19 26.46 0.81
N PRO A 209 13.20 27.46 -0.11
CA PRO A 209 12.80 27.24 -1.51
C PRO A 209 13.55 26.12 -2.24
N ALA A 210 14.83 25.91 -1.93
CA ALA A 210 15.59 24.80 -2.51
C ALA A 210 15.02 23.43 -2.10
N ASP A 211 14.65 23.27 -0.82
CA ASP A 211 14.07 22.03 -0.31
C ASP A 211 12.66 21.82 -0.85
N GLN A 212 11.87 22.90 -0.98
CA GLN A 212 10.57 22.86 -1.65
C GLN A 212 10.72 22.34 -3.09
N ALA A 213 11.63 22.90 -3.89
CA ALA A 213 11.90 22.47 -5.26
C ALA A 213 12.31 21.00 -5.33
N TYR A 214 13.17 20.55 -4.39
CA TYR A 214 13.58 19.15 -4.27
C TYR A 214 12.38 18.22 -4.06
N TYR A 215 11.52 18.51 -3.08
CA TYR A 215 10.39 17.65 -2.74
C TYR A 215 9.31 17.66 -3.83
N ILE A 216 9.04 18.80 -4.48
CA ILE A 216 8.10 18.87 -5.62
C ILE A 216 8.52 17.90 -6.72
N ILE A 217 9.77 18.02 -7.19
CA ILE A 217 10.26 17.17 -8.28
C ILE A 217 10.39 15.72 -7.83
N LYS A 218 10.96 15.45 -6.65
CA LYS A 218 11.08 14.09 -6.11
C LYS A 218 9.71 13.42 -6.05
N HIS A 219 8.70 14.07 -5.48
CA HIS A 219 7.36 13.48 -5.33
C HIS A 219 6.66 13.29 -6.67
N ALA A 220 6.70 14.28 -7.58
CA ALA A 220 6.10 14.14 -8.90
C ALA A 220 6.71 12.98 -9.70
N MET A 221 8.04 12.87 -9.71
CA MET A 221 8.74 11.78 -10.38
C MET A 221 8.40 10.41 -9.76
N ASN A 222 8.31 10.35 -8.43
CA ASN A 222 8.05 9.11 -7.72
C ASN A 222 6.62 8.63 -7.93
N ILE A 223 5.62 9.52 -7.87
CA ILE A 223 4.23 9.20 -8.22
C ILE A 223 4.17 8.62 -9.63
N LEU A 224 4.74 9.29 -10.63
CA LEU A 224 4.63 8.88 -12.04
C LEU A 224 5.18 7.47 -12.31
N GLN A 225 6.08 6.94 -11.46
CA GLN A 225 6.51 5.53 -11.55
C GLN A 225 5.37 4.52 -11.34
N TYR A 226 4.31 4.90 -10.63
CA TYR A 226 3.17 4.04 -10.31
C TYR A 226 2.02 4.17 -11.30
N LYS A 227 2.07 5.14 -12.24
CA LYS A 227 0.97 5.42 -13.17
C LYS A 227 0.50 4.16 -13.91
N GLN A 228 1.43 3.38 -14.45
CA GLN A 228 1.08 2.19 -15.22
C GLN A 228 0.31 1.15 -14.40
N LEU A 229 0.61 1.01 -13.12
CA LEU A 229 -0.05 0.07 -12.21
C LEU A 229 -1.38 0.61 -11.69
N ALA A 230 -1.44 1.91 -11.39
CA ALA A 230 -2.63 2.55 -10.84
C ALA A 230 -3.73 2.75 -11.89
N CYS A 231 -3.35 2.98 -13.15
CA CYS A 231 -4.28 3.15 -14.28
C CYS A 231 -4.44 1.87 -15.11
N ALA A 232 -4.01 0.71 -14.59
CA ALA A 232 -4.16 -0.56 -15.30
C ALA A 232 -5.64 -0.98 -15.37
N GLU A 233 -6.08 -1.41 -16.55
CA GLU A 233 -7.41 -2.00 -16.74
C GLU A 233 -7.44 -3.44 -16.20
N VAL A 234 -7.71 -3.56 -14.90
CA VAL A 234 -7.86 -4.81 -14.15
C VAL A 234 -9.01 -4.69 -13.17
N ASP A 235 -9.68 -5.80 -12.85
CA ASP A 235 -10.87 -5.79 -11.97
C ASP A 235 -10.56 -5.27 -10.56
N ILE A 236 -9.36 -5.60 -10.06
CA ILE A 236 -8.86 -5.17 -8.76
C ILE A 236 -7.62 -4.30 -8.99
N PRO A 237 -7.62 -3.01 -8.59
CA PRO A 237 -6.52 -2.10 -8.83
C PRO A 237 -5.25 -2.58 -8.12
N ILE A 238 -4.11 -2.56 -8.82
CA ILE A 238 -2.82 -3.01 -8.26
C ILE A 238 -2.27 -1.96 -7.30
N VAL A 239 -2.37 -0.68 -7.66
CA VAL A 239 -1.93 0.45 -6.86
C VAL A 239 -3.06 1.47 -6.78
N VAL A 240 -3.25 2.06 -5.61
CA VAL A 240 -4.17 3.18 -5.40
C VAL A 240 -3.47 4.25 -4.57
N VAL A 241 -3.51 5.50 -5.01
CA VAL A 241 -3.11 6.66 -4.22
C VAL A 241 -4.35 7.18 -3.49
N LEU A 242 -4.25 7.34 -2.17
CA LEU A 242 -5.30 7.91 -1.34
C LEU A 242 -4.76 9.08 -0.51
N PRO A 243 -5.58 10.08 -0.18
CA PRO A 243 -5.18 11.11 0.75
C PRO A 243 -5.12 10.53 2.15
N ASP A 244 -4.19 11.05 2.95
CA ASP A 244 -4.20 10.80 4.37
C ASP A 244 -5.36 11.55 5.01
N ILE A 245 -6.29 10.82 5.62
CA ILE A 245 -7.44 11.44 6.30
C ILE A 245 -6.98 12.38 7.41
N THR A 246 -5.88 12.06 8.09
CA THR A 246 -5.22 12.91 9.10
C THR A 246 -4.66 14.22 8.54
N ALA A 247 -4.41 14.31 7.24
CA ALA A 247 -4.02 15.55 6.57
C ALA A 247 -5.21 16.45 6.24
N ILE A 248 -6.43 15.88 6.16
CA ILE A 248 -7.66 16.57 5.81
C ILE A 248 -8.50 16.91 7.05
N LYS A 249 -8.58 16.01 8.04
CA LYS A 249 -9.45 16.13 9.21
C LYS A 249 -8.63 16.31 10.49
N SER A 250 -8.78 17.46 11.15
CA SER A 250 -8.03 17.83 12.35
C SER A 250 -8.27 16.90 13.53
N GLU A 251 -9.50 16.46 13.73
CA GLU A 251 -9.91 15.61 14.85
C GLU A 251 -9.24 14.24 14.78
N GLU A 252 -9.10 13.71 13.56
CA GLU A 252 -8.42 12.44 13.29
C GLU A 252 -6.92 12.56 13.60
N ARG A 253 -6.29 13.67 13.23
CA ARG A 253 -4.89 13.94 13.55
C ARG A 253 -4.65 14.02 15.06
N GLU A 254 -5.53 14.72 15.78
CA GLU A 254 -5.45 14.84 17.24
C GLU A 254 -5.63 13.49 17.94
N PHE A 255 -6.58 12.67 17.47
CA PHE A 255 -6.81 11.32 17.99
C PHE A 255 -5.56 10.43 17.80
N VAL A 256 -5.00 10.39 16.59
CA VAL A 256 -3.78 9.61 16.29
C VAL A 256 -2.60 10.10 17.12
N HIS A 257 -2.44 11.42 17.25
CA HIS A 257 -1.36 12.00 18.03
C HIS A 257 -1.45 11.61 19.51
N LYS A 258 -2.65 11.66 20.10
CA LYS A 258 -2.90 11.23 21.50
C LYS A 258 -2.48 9.78 21.74
N LEU A 259 -2.79 8.88 20.82
CA LEU A 259 -2.35 7.48 20.89
C LEU A 259 -0.82 7.36 20.75
N GLY A 260 -0.24 8.11 19.82
CA GLY A 260 1.22 8.22 19.66
C GLY A 260 1.92 8.64 20.94
N LEU A 261 1.41 9.64 21.67
CA LEU A 261 1.97 10.08 22.96
C LEU A 261 1.98 8.96 24.00
N ALA A 262 0.88 8.20 24.13
CA ALA A 262 0.80 7.09 25.08
C ALA A 262 1.86 6.01 24.80
N ASP A 263 2.03 5.61 23.54
CA ASP A 263 3.05 4.62 23.16
C ASP A 263 4.47 5.17 23.23
N SER A 264 4.63 6.49 23.12
CA SER A 264 5.93 7.16 23.31
C SER A 264 6.41 7.07 24.73
N LEU A 265 5.52 7.12 25.72
CA LEU A 265 5.86 6.88 27.13
C LEU A 265 6.32 5.45 27.36
N LYS A 266 5.64 4.46 26.75
CA LYS A 266 6.05 3.05 26.80
C LYS A 266 7.43 2.87 26.17
N HIS A 267 7.63 3.42 24.97
CA HIS A 267 8.90 3.34 24.26
C HIS A 267 10.04 3.99 25.03
N SER A 268 9.84 5.24 25.49
CA SER A 268 10.82 5.98 26.27
C SER A 268 11.13 5.27 27.58
N GLY A 269 10.14 4.61 28.18
CA GLY A 269 10.38 3.86 29.40
C GLY A 269 11.23 2.60 29.21
N LYS A 270 11.13 1.95 28.04
CA LYS A 270 12.07 0.88 27.64
C LYS A 270 13.45 1.44 27.32
N LEU A 271 13.53 2.59 26.66
CA LEU A 271 14.80 3.23 26.29
C LEU A 271 15.61 3.67 27.52
N PHE A 272 14.97 4.30 28.49
CA PHE A 272 15.62 4.89 29.67
C PHE A 272 15.52 4.02 30.94
N GLY A 273 14.93 2.82 30.85
CA GLY A 273 14.81 1.90 31.99
C GLY A 273 13.95 2.41 33.15
N ARG A 274 13.05 3.37 32.89
CA ARG A 274 12.17 3.97 33.92
C ARG A 274 10.74 4.15 33.40
N LYS A 275 9.76 4.22 34.29
CA LYS A 275 8.38 4.56 33.89
C LYS A 275 8.21 6.07 33.85
N PHE A 276 7.41 6.55 32.90
CA PHE A 276 6.91 7.93 32.83
C PHE A 276 5.39 7.91 32.90
N GLU A 277 4.80 8.81 33.69
CA GLU A 277 3.36 8.95 33.86
C GLU A 277 2.74 9.91 32.84
N SER A 278 3.52 10.88 32.36
CA SER A 278 3.08 11.86 31.36
C SER A 278 4.20 12.32 30.43
N ILE A 279 3.81 12.99 29.33
CA ILE A 279 4.78 13.57 28.38
C ILE A 279 5.54 14.73 29.01
N GLU A 280 4.90 15.49 29.90
CA GLU A 280 5.52 16.54 30.68
C GLU A 280 6.65 15.98 31.55
N GLU A 281 6.43 14.86 32.26
CA GLU A 281 7.48 14.21 33.05
C GLU A 281 8.64 13.72 32.16
N LEU A 282 8.33 13.15 30.99
CA LEU A 282 9.35 12.73 30.02
C LEU A 282 10.17 13.91 29.52
N LEU A 283 9.53 15.03 29.19
CA LEU A 283 10.21 16.23 28.71
C LEU A 283 11.04 16.89 29.82
N GLU A 284 10.54 16.95 31.05
CA GLU A 284 11.30 17.45 32.20
C GLU A 284 12.57 16.61 32.42
N PHE A 285 12.44 15.29 32.45
CA PHE A 285 13.58 14.38 32.57
C PHE A 285 14.59 14.55 31.43
N THR A 286 14.12 14.59 30.18
CA THR A 286 15.00 14.67 29.01
C THR A 286 15.61 16.05 28.82
N HIS A 287 14.99 17.12 29.34
CA HIS A 287 15.57 18.46 29.33
C HIS A 287 16.87 18.53 30.16
N GLU A 288 16.98 17.74 31.22
CA GLU A 288 18.22 17.66 32.04
C GLU A 288 19.37 16.92 31.33
N LEU A 289 19.09 16.20 30.23
CA LEU A 289 20.08 15.49 29.42
C LEU A 289 20.64 16.42 28.33
N ASP A 290 21.21 17.54 28.78
CA ASP A 290 21.63 18.68 27.97
C ASP A 290 22.96 18.50 27.21
N THR A 291 23.68 17.40 27.45
CA THR A 291 24.88 17.00 26.69
C THR A 291 24.73 15.61 26.10
N ILE A 292 25.48 15.33 25.03
CA ILE A 292 25.47 14.02 24.36
C ILE A 292 25.89 12.92 25.34
N GLU A 293 26.89 13.17 26.18
CA GLU A 293 27.38 12.23 27.19
C GLU A 293 26.30 11.90 28.22
N ARG A 294 25.58 12.92 28.72
CA ARG A 294 24.48 12.72 29.67
C ARG A 294 23.32 11.95 29.05
N ALA A 295 22.94 12.30 27.82
CA ALA A 295 21.89 11.61 27.09
C ALA A 295 22.23 10.13 26.86
N ILE A 296 23.45 9.82 26.45
CA ILE A 296 23.89 8.44 26.23
C ILE A 296 23.98 7.65 27.54
N ALA A 297 24.48 8.27 28.60
CA ALA A 297 24.58 7.63 29.91
C ALA A 297 23.21 7.29 30.51
N ALA A 298 22.16 8.01 30.12
CA ALA A 298 20.78 7.76 30.57
C ALA A 298 20.10 6.61 29.78
N ILE A 299 20.63 6.19 28.64
CA ILE A 299 20.04 5.09 27.84
C ILE A 299 20.36 3.75 28.50
N ASP A 300 19.31 3.06 28.95
CA ASP A 300 19.37 1.72 29.53
C ASP A 300 19.44 0.65 28.42
N ASP A 301 18.49 0.69 27.49
CA ASP A 301 18.44 -0.24 26.35
C ASP A 301 18.78 0.46 25.03
N LYS A 302 20.05 0.38 24.65
CA LYS A 302 20.57 0.93 23.37
C LYS A 302 19.90 0.31 22.15
N SER A 303 19.34 -0.90 22.26
CA SER A 303 18.66 -1.53 21.12
C SER A 303 17.36 -0.81 20.76
N ARG A 304 16.79 -0.01 21.67
CA ARG A 304 15.55 0.77 21.47
C ARG A 304 15.78 2.13 20.83
N LEU A 305 17.01 2.46 20.46
CA LEU A 305 17.33 3.69 19.75
C LEU A 305 17.87 3.39 18.36
N LEU A 306 17.22 3.93 17.33
CA LEU A 306 17.66 3.80 15.96
C LEU A 306 17.59 5.14 15.24
N PHE A 307 18.71 5.51 14.62
CA PHE A 307 18.78 6.60 13.65
C PHE A 307 18.59 6.06 12.23
N ASP A 308 18.77 6.90 11.21
CA ASP A 308 18.70 6.46 9.82
C ASP A 308 19.82 5.46 9.52
N THR A 309 19.48 4.38 8.81
CA THR A 309 20.40 3.27 8.52
C THR A 309 21.59 3.66 7.67
N GLU A 310 21.51 4.78 6.95
CA GLU A 310 22.63 5.33 6.18
C GLU A 310 23.69 6.00 7.07
N TRP A 311 23.34 6.34 8.31
CA TRP A 311 24.24 7.04 9.22
C TRP A 311 25.23 6.06 9.81
N GLN A 312 26.50 6.24 9.47
CA GLN A 312 27.61 5.48 10.04
C GLN A 312 28.06 6.08 11.37
N GLY A 313 28.77 5.29 12.18
CA GLY A 313 29.33 5.72 13.47
C GLY A 313 28.60 5.15 14.67
N ASP A 314 29.03 5.57 15.85
CA ASP A 314 28.40 5.19 17.12
C ASP A 314 27.21 6.10 17.45
N ILE A 315 26.49 5.77 18.54
CA ILE A 315 25.31 6.53 18.98
C ILE A 315 25.64 8.01 19.24
N ALA A 316 26.84 8.31 19.75
CA ALA A 316 27.27 9.68 19.99
C ALA A 316 27.35 10.50 18.69
N SER A 317 28.04 9.94 17.70
CA SER A 317 28.18 10.55 16.37
C SER A 317 26.82 10.73 15.68
N GLN A 318 25.94 9.73 15.80
CA GLN A 318 24.59 9.79 15.22
C GLN A 318 23.71 10.83 15.94
N LEU A 319 23.79 10.93 17.26
CA LEU A 319 23.06 11.94 18.03
C LEU A 319 23.56 13.36 17.71
N GLU A 320 24.87 13.55 17.56
CA GLU A 320 25.45 14.82 17.10
C GLU A 320 24.92 15.22 15.73
N ARG A 321 24.80 14.25 14.81
CA ARG A 321 24.20 14.47 13.49
C ARG A 321 22.72 14.85 13.60
N ALA A 322 21.95 14.19 14.47
CA ALA A 322 20.54 14.51 14.70
C ALA A 322 20.35 15.95 15.24
N ILE A 323 21.22 16.38 16.16
CA ILE A 323 21.20 17.74 16.74
C ILE A 323 21.43 18.83 15.69
N ASN A 324 22.15 18.51 14.62
CA ASN A 324 22.47 19.44 13.54
C ASN A 324 21.65 19.19 12.25
N SER A 325 20.58 18.41 12.34
CA SER A 325 19.74 18.05 11.20
C SER A 325 18.67 19.11 10.91
N PRO A 326 18.12 19.19 9.68
CA PRO A 326 16.96 20.05 9.40
C PRO A 326 15.76 19.76 10.31
N GLN A 327 15.62 18.53 10.79
CA GLN A 327 14.56 18.16 11.73
C GLN A 327 14.72 18.86 13.10
N SER A 328 15.95 19.03 13.60
CA SER A 328 16.18 19.76 14.85
C SER A 328 15.91 21.26 14.71
N GLU A 329 16.20 21.84 13.53
CA GLU A 329 15.80 23.21 13.18
C GLU A 329 14.27 23.38 13.22
N LEU A 330 13.52 22.41 12.67
CA LEU A 330 12.05 22.42 12.67
C LEU A 330 11.47 22.33 14.09
N ILE A 331 12.07 21.53 14.97
CA ILE A 331 11.65 21.40 16.38
C ILE A 331 12.10 22.62 17.20
N GLY A 332 13.11 23.36 16.73
CA GLY A 332 13.62 24.56 17.40
C GLY A 332 14.47 24.25 18.64
N THR A 333 15.11 23.07 18.69
CA THR A 333 15.95 22.67 19.83
C THR A 333 17.21 21.94 19.40
N LYS A 334 18.27 22.12 20.19
CA LYS A 334 19.52 21.36 20.08
C LYS A 334 19.80 20.50 21.31
N ASN A 335 18.87 20.43 22.26
CA ASN A 335 19.03 19.62 23.47
C ASN A 335 18.99 18.12 23.10
N PRO A 336 20.05 17.34 23.37
CA PRO A 336 20.14 15.93 22.97
C PRO A 336 19.02 15.05 23.56
N GLY A 337 18.70 15.22 24.84
CA GLY A 337 17.60 14.48 25.46
C GLY A 337 16.25 14.80 24.85
N VAL A 338 15.96 16.08 24.61
CA VAL A 338 14.70 16.49 23.98
C VAL A 338 14.57 15.93 22.57
N ILE A 339 15.68 15.81 21.83
CA ILE A 339 15.69 15.16 20.50
C ILE A 339 15.33 13.67 20.61
N LEU A 340 15.87 12.95 21.60
CA LEU A 340 15.50 11.55 21.84
C LEU A 340 14.01 11.40 22.16
N ALA A 341 13.46 12.26 23.02
CA ALA A 341 12.03 12.25 23.33
C ALA A 341 11.17 12.54 22.08
N ASN A 342 11.54 13.55 21.29
CA ASN A 342 10.81 13.89 20.06
C ASN A 342 10.88 12.77 19.01
N GLN A 343 12.01 12.06 18.92
CA GLN A 343 12.14 10.91 18.02
C GLN A 343 11.20 9.78 18.43
N ALA A 344 11.07 9.49 19.72
CA ALA A 344 10.08 8.53 20.23
C ALA A 344 8.66 8.97 19.85
N VAL A 345 8.31 10.24 20.11
CA VAL A 345 7.01 10.83 19.78
C VAL A 345 6.67 10.73 18.30
N GLY A 346 7.58 11.16 17.43
CA GLY A 346 7.38 11.13 15.99
C GLY A 346 7.21 9.70 15.47
N ARG A 347 8.13 8.78 15.80
CA ARG A 347 8.12 7.41 15.26
C ARG A 347 6.96 6.56 15.80
N MET A 348 6.55 6.76 17.06
CA MET A 348 5.37 6.07 17.62
C MET A 348 4.05 6.64 17.09
N SER A 349 3.98 7.95 16.83
CA SER A 349 2.81 8.56 16.18
C SER A 349 2.63 8.02 14.76
N VAL A 350 3.70 7.95 13.96
CA VAL A 350 3.67 7.38 12.60
C VAL A 350 3.27 5.90 12.61
N SER A 351 3.76 5.12 13.57
CA SER A 351 3.41 3.70 13.70
C SER A 351 1.93 3.51 14.06
N ASN A 352 1.38 4.35 14.94
CA ASN A 352 -0.04 4.35 15.28
C ASN A 352 -0.91 4.74 14.09
N GLU A 353 -0.54 5.82 13.41
CA GLU A 353 -1.22 6.29 12.21
C GLU A 353 -1.34 5.18 11.15
N LEU A 354 -0.23 4.49 10.89
CA LEU A 354 -0.17 3.39 9.93
C LEU A 354 -1.09 2.23 10.34
N LEU A 355 -1.10 1.83 11.61
CA LEU A 355 -1.96 0.74 12.08
C LEU A 355 -3.44 1.11 12.01
N ILE A 356 -3.81 2.35 12.35
CA ILE A 356 -5.20 2.82 12.27
C ILE A 356 -5.66 2.87 10.81
N LYS A 357 -4.84 3.41 9.90
CA LYS A 357 -5.13 3.41 8.46
C LYS A 357 -5.26 2.00 7.91
N SER A 358 -4.35 1.10 8.29
CA SER A 358 -4.38 -0.31 7.89
C SER A 358 -5.67 -0.98 8.33
N ARG A 359 -6.11 -0.78 9.58
CA ARG A 359 -7.38 -1.31 10.09
C ARG A 359 -8.59 -0.73 9.36
N ARG A 360 -8.63 0.58 9.16
CA ARG A 360 -9.72 1.27 8.42
C ARG A 360 -9.86 0.72 7.00
N LEU A 361 -8.75 0.53 6.32
CA LEU A 361 -8.72 0.01 4.94
C LEU A 361 -8.79 -1.52 4.87
N ARG A 362 -8.85 -2.22 6.01
CA ARG A 362 -8.81 -3.69 6.12
C ARG A 362 -7.59 -4.29 5.40
N GLY A 363 -6.44 -3.67 5.62
CA GLY A 363 -5.16 -4.08 5.04
C GLY A 363 -4.09 -4.32 6.11
N SER A 364 -2.92 -4.72 5.65
CA SER A 364 -1.72 -4.88 6.46
C SER A 364 -0.77 -3.69 6.25
N PRO A 365 -0.06 -3.25 7.31
CA PRO A 365 1.03 -2.29 7.18
C PRO A 365 2.09 -2.75 6.17
N LEU A 366 2.57 -1.80 5.37
CA LEU A 366 3.66 -1.98 4.42
C LEU A 366 4.68 -0.87 4.65
N VAL A 367 5.89 -1.23 5.09
CA VAL A 367 6.97 -0.28 5.42
C VAL A 367 8.25 -0.76 4.76
N ASP A 368 8.88 0.09 3.96
CA ASP A 368 10.16 -0.20 3.30
C ASP A 368 11.36 0.31 4.11
N ALA A 369 11.21 1.47 4.77
CA ALA A 369 12.24 2.06 5.61
C ALA A 369 12.58 1.15 6.83
N PRO A 370 13.82 0.64 6.97
CA PRO A 370 14.16 -0.31 8.03
C PRO A 370 13.96 0.23 9.44
N THR A 371 14.31 1.49 9.68
CA THR A 371 14.12 2.15 10.98
C THR A 371 12.64 2.24 11.33
N SER A 372 11.79 2.68 10.39
CA SER A 372 10.34 2.77 10.61
C SER A 372 9.70 1.40 10.83
N TRP A 373 10.17 0.36 10.12
CA TRP A 373 9.72 -1.01 10.37
C TRP A 373 10.02 -1.45 11.81
N GLN A 374 11.22 -1.16 12.31
CA GLN A 374 11.58 -1.55 13.67
C GLN A 374 10.73 -0.85 14.73
N TYR A 375 10.42 0.43 14.53
CA TYR A 375 9.50 1.16 15.42
C TYR A 375 8.08 0.58 15.38
N LEU A 376 7.59 0.20 14.20
CA LEU A 376 6.31 -0.50 14.07
C LEU A 376 6.34 -1.85 14.81
N ALA A 377 7.42 -2.62 14.68
CA ALA A 377 7.58 -3.90 15.36
C ALA A 377 7.58 -3.74 16.89
N TRP A 378 8.26 -2.72 17.43
CA TRP A 378 8.20 -2.40 18.86
C TRP A 378 6.81 -1.96 19.30
N LYS A 379 6.11 -1.16 18.49
CA LYS A 379 4.72 -0.80 18.77
C LYS A 379 3.85 -2.05 18.88
N MET A 380 3.94 -2.96 17.92
CA MET A 380 3.21 -4.23 17.95
C MET A 380 3.60 -5.10 19.15
N GLU A 381 4.88 -5.13 19.54
CA GLU A 381 5.33 -5.80 20.76
C GLU A 381 4.65 -5.21 22.00
N TYR A 382 4.53 -3.88 22.09
CA TYR A 382 3.89 -3.21 23.22
C TYR A 382 2.39 -3.47 23.26
N ASP A 383 1.71 -3.45 22.12
CA ASP A 383 0.29 -3.82 22.02
C ASP A 383 0.04 -5.29 22.35
N ALA A 384 0.95 -6.19 21.97
CA ALA A 384 0.83 -7.62 22.23
C ALA A 384 0.84 -7.92 23.74
N LEU A 385 1.64 -7.17 24.50
CA LEU A 385 1.65 -7.24 25.96
C LEU A 385 0.31 -6.77 26.58
N ASP A 386 -0.41 -5.89 25.86
CA ASP A 386 -1.69 -5.32 26.27
C ASP A 386 -2.92 -6.06 25.68
N ALA A 387 -2.70 -7.12 24.90
CA ALA A 387 -3.69 -8.07 24.38
C ALA A 387 -4.80 -7.52 23.45
N GLU A 388 -4.46 -7.25 22.17
CA GLU A 388 -5.37 -7.45 21.02
C GLU A 388 -4.61 -7.39 19.66
N ILE A 389 -3.93 -8.48 19.26
CA ILE A 389 -3.55 -8.66 17.85
C ILE A 389 -4.65 -9.48 17.19
N ALA A 390 -5.66 -8.80 16.66
CA ALA A 390 -6.66 -9.42 15.82
C ALA A 390 -6.69 -8.72 14.45
N THR A 391 -6.69 -9.55 13.41
CA THR A 391 -6.80 -9.27 11.96
C THR A 391 -5.47 -9.10 11.21
N HIS A 392 -5.29 -9.94 10.17
CA HIS A 392 -4.25 -9.89 9.12
C HIS A 392 -2.78 -10.18 9.47
N THR A 393 -2.48 -10.84 10.59
CA THR A 393 -1.09 -11.21 10.97
C THR A 393 -0.38 -12.03 9.88
N LYS A 394 -1.05 -13.02 9.28
CA LYS A 394 -0.46 -13.81 8.19
C LYS A 394 -0.01 -12.95 7.02
N ASP A 395 -0.86 -12.03 6.56
CA ASP A 395 -0.58 -11.16 5.42
C ASP A 395 0.61 -10.26 5.70
N LEU A 396 0.67 -9.68 6.90
CA LEU A 396 1.82 -8.87 7.36
C LEU A 396 3.13 -9.65 7.35
N HIS A 397 3.13 -10.91 7.82
CA HIS A 397 4.33 -11.75 7.78
C HIS A 397 4.77 -12.08 6.35
N ILE A 398 3.82 -12.27 5.43
CA ILE A 398 4.14 -12.57 4.04
C ILE A 398 4.67 -11.34 3.32
N THR A 399 4.01 -10.19 3.44
CA THR A 399 4.49 -8.94 2.83
C THR A 399 5.87 -8.56 3.38
N ARG A 400 6.08 -8.66 4.70
CA ARG A 400 7.39 -8.40 5.29
C ARG A 400 8.45 -9.40 4.84
N GLY A 401 8.09 -10.68 4.75
CA GLY A 401 8.98 -11.72 4.26
C GLY A 401 9.44 -11.44 2.83
N LEU A 402 8.52 -11.06 1.94
CA LEU A 402 8.84 -10.69 0.56
C LEU A 402 9.77 -9.48 0.46
N GLN A 403 9.54 -8.43 1.25
CA GLN A 403 10.46 -7.28 1.33
C GLN A 403 11.84 -7.70 1.83
N GLY A 404 11.92 -8.51 2.89
CA GLY A 404 13.20 -9.00 3.41
C GLY A 404 13.97 -9.86 2.41
N LEU A 405 13.26 -10.65 1.58
CA LEU A 405 13.87 -11.43 0.52
C LEU A 405 14.30 -10.58 -0.68
N SER A 406 13.55 -9.53 -1.03
CA SER A 406 13.95 -8.61 -2.11
C SER A 406 15.21 -7.83 -1.77
N ASP A 407 15.46 -7.56 -0.50
CA ASP A 407 16.65 -6.81 -0.06
C ASP A 407 17.89 -7.73 0.06
N GLY A 408 17.68 -9.06 0.11
CA GLY A 408 18.73 -10.07 0.37
C GLY A 408 18.73 -11.22 -0.64
N ASP A 409 18.28 -12.40 -0.19
CA ASP A 409 18.50 -13.68 -0.89
C ASP A 409 17.78 -13.82 -2.24
N MET A 410 16.79 -12.98 -2.52
CA MET A 410 15.99 -13.01 -3.75
C MET A 410 15.76 -11.61 -4.34
N GLN A 411 16.84 -10.86 -4.63
CA GLN A 411 16.77 -9.48 -5.19
C GLN A 411 15.88 -9.31 -6.43
N TRP A 412 15.69 -10.36 -7.22
CA TRP A 412 14.79 -10.33 -8.38
C TRP A 412 13.32 -10.05 -8.00
N LEU A 413 12.89 -10.39 -6.78
CA LEU A 413 11.56 -10.08 -6.25
C LEU A 413 11.34 -8.56 -6.17
N GLY A 414 12.37 -7.78 -5.83
CA GLY A 414 12.25 -6.32 -5.79
C GLY A 414 12.24 -5.65 -7.16
N ARG A 415 12.42 -6.42 -8.23
CA ARG A 415 12.60 -5.91 -9.60
C ARG A 415 11.58 -6.47 -10.58
N VAL A 416 10.46 -7.03 -10.09
CA VAL A 416 9.35 -7.50 -10.93
C VAL A 416 8.78 -6.30 -11.70
N PRO A 417 8.87 -6.27 -13.04
CA PRO A 417 8.46 -5.08 -13.78
C PRO A 417 6.93 -4.91 -13.81
N PRO A 418 6.41 -3.67 -13.92
CA PRO A 418 4.97 -3.41 -13.89
C PRO A 418 4.14 -4.19 -14.91
N ASP A 419 4.66 -4.38 -16.14
CA ASP A 419 4.00 -5.16 -17.20
C ASP A 419 3.71 -6.60 -16.76
N ALA A 420 4.66 -7.22 -16.04
CA ALA A 420 4.52 -8.58 -15.54
C ALA A 420 3.49 -8.67 -14.40
N LEU A 421 3.41 -7.66 -13.52
CA LEU A 421 2.39 -7.63 -12.46
C LEU A 421 0.98 -7.53 -13.05
N ILE A 422 0.80 -6.70 -14.07
CA ILE A 422 -0.47 -6.56 -14.79
C ILE A 422 -0.86 -7.88 -15.46
N GLU A 423 0.11 -8.56 -16.08
CA GLU A 423 -0.15 -9.87 -16.70
C GLU A 423 -0.55 -10.92 -15.66
N VAL A 424 0.14 -10.98 -14.51
CA VAL A 424 -0.21 -11.87 -13.39
C VAL A 424 -1.66 -11.63 -12.92
N ARG A 425 -2.12 -10.37 -12.89
CA ARG A 425 -3.51 -10.04 -12.56
C ARG A 425 -4.49 -10.54 -13.62
N LYS A 426 -4.22 -10.26 -14.89
CA LYS A 426 -5.11 -10.66 -16.00
C LYS A 426 -5.25 -12.18 -16.13
N GLN A 427 -4.23 -12.93 -15.74
CA GLN A 427 -4.24 -14.40 -15.75
C GLN A 427 -4.89 -15.01 -14.49
N GLY A 428 -5.30 -14.22 -13.49
CA GLY A 428 -5.88 -14.73 -12.25
C GLY A 428 -4.90 -15.57 -11.40
N ALA A 429 -3.60 -15.31 -11.53
CA ALA A 429 -2.54 -16.17 -10.99
C ALA A 429 -2.26 -15.99 -9.47
N LEU A 430 -2.87 -14.97 -8.86
CA LEU A 430 -2.55 -14.59 -7.48
C LEU A 430 -2.95 -15.65 -6.44
N ASP A 431 -4.08 -16.30 -6.59
CA ASP A 431 -4.56 -17.24 -5.57
C ASP A 431 -3.64 -18.46 -5.44
N GLU A 432 -3.10 -18.94 -6.56
CA GLU A 432 -2.09 -20.00 -6.55
C GLU A 432 -0.78 -19.51 -5.92
N ILE A 433 -0.32 -18.29 -6.27
CA ILE A 433 0.88 -17.70 -5.68
C ILE A 433 0.72 -17.56 -4.16
N ARG A 434 -0.44 -17.12 -3.67
CA ARG A 434 -0.76 -17.05 -2.24
C ARG A 434 -0.77 -18.41 -1.58
N GLY A 435 -1.31 -19.43 -2.26
CA GLY A 435 -1.28 -20.81 -1.79
C GLY A 435 0.16 -21.28 -1.56
N ILE A 436 1.07 -20.96 -2.49
CA ILE A 436 2.50 -21.27 -2.37
C ILE A 436 3.13 -20.47 -1.22
N LEU A 437 3.01 -19.14 -1.25
CA LEU A 437 3.68 -18.26 -0.28
C LEU A 437 3.19 -18.47 1.14
N GLY A 438 1.88 -18.71 1.32
CA GLY A 438 1.25 -18.86 2.63
C GLY A 438 1.36 -20.24 3.27
N LYS A 439 1.92 -21.23 2.57
CA LYS A 439 2.12 -22.60 3.09
C LYS A 439 3.00 -22.57 4.34
N GLY A 440 2.49 -23.06 5.48
CA GLY A 440 3.23 -23.12 6.74
C GLY A 440 3.35 -21.79 7.51
N VAL A 441 2.94 -20.66 6.92
CA VAL A 441 3.10 -19.35 7.57
C VAL A 441 2.09 -19.16 8.70
N GLN A 442 0.85 -19.62 8.52
CA GLN A 442 -0.20 -19.47 9.54
C GLN A 442 0.21 -20.13 10.86
N GLU A 443 0.71 -21.36 10.79
CA GLU A 443 1.17 -22.13 11.95
C GLU A 443 2.31 -21.42 12.69
N LEU A 444 3.24 -20.83 11.95
CA LEU A 444 4.35 -20.05 12.51
C LEU A 444 3.84 -18.79 13.23
N THR A 445 2.96 -18.02 12.59
CA THR A 445 2.41 -16.79 13.19
C THR A 445 1.59 -17.07 14.44
N SER A 446 0.82 -18.17 14.47
CA SER A 446 0.07 -18.60 15.65
C SER A 446 0.98 -19.03 16.80
N SER A 447 2.19 -19.53 16.51
CA SER A 447 3.17 -19.93 17.54
C SER A 447 3.95 -18.76 18.13
N ASN A 448 4.35 -17.79 17.29
CA ASN A 448 5.06 -16.59 17.71
C ASN A 448 4.84 -15.45 16.69
N PRO A 449 3.88 -14.54 16.94
CA PRO A 449 3.50 -13.48 16.00
C PRO A 449 4.56 -12.39 15.84
N ASN A 450 5.63 -12.39 16.65
CA ASN A 450 6.72 -11.41 16.54
C ASN A 450 7.93 -11.96 15.77
N ASN A 451 7.93 -13.24 15.39
CA ASN A 451 9.07 -13.89 14.73
C ASN A 451 8.99 -13.80 13.19
N PHE A 452 9.24 -12.60 12.66
CA PHE A 452 9.26 -12.35 11.21
C PHE A 452 10.38 -13.08 10.46
N HIS A 453 11.49 -13.41 11.14
CA HIS A 453 12.62 -14.12 10.52
C HIS A 453 12.23 -15.53 10.11
N ARG A 454 11.55 -16.27 10.99
CA ARG A 454 11.15 -17.66 10.70
C ARG A 454 10.11 -17.75 9.59
N THR A 455 9.18 -16.80 9.51
CA THR A 455 8.23 -16.75 8.39
C THR A 455 8.90 -16.37 7.08
N ARG A 456 9.89 -15.48 7.10
CA ARG A 456 10.70 -15.15 5.91
C ARG A 456 11.41 -16.40 5.36
N ASP A 457 12.05 -17.16 6.23
CA ASP A 457 12.76 -18.38 5.83
C ASP A 457 11.80 -19.43 5.25
N GLN A 458 10.60 -19.59 5.83
CA GLN A 458 9.55 -20.45 5.27
C GLN A 458 9.10 -19.99 3.87
N ILE A 459 8.95 -18.69 3.65
CA ILE A 459 8.58 -18.12 2.35
C ILE A 459 9.68 -18.38 1.31
N PHE A 460 10.95 -18.25 1.70
CA PHE A 460 12.09 -18.58 0.85
C PHE A 460 12.05 -20.04 0.39
N ASP A 461 11.82 -20.96 1.34
CA ASP A 461 11.71 -22.40 1.05
C ASP A 461 10.53 -22.69 0.11
N ASN A 462 9.37 -22.07 0.35
CA ASN A 462 8.19 -22.22 -0.50
C ASN A 462 8.46 -21.78 -1.95
N ILE A 463 9.12 -20.63 -2.15
CA ILE A 463 9.47 -20.13 -3.49
C ILE A 463 10.48 -21.07 -4.18
N ASN A 464 11.51 -21.51 -3.45
CA ASN A 464 12.51 -22.42 -4.01
C ASN A 464 11.92 -23.79 -4.37
N GLU A 465 11.09 -24.37 -3.50
CA GLU A 465 10.38 -25.62 -3.78
C GLU A 465 9.55 -25.49 -5.07
N ALA A 466 8.79 -24.40 -5.20
CA ALA A 466 8.00 -24.14 -6.41
C ALA A 466 8.89 -24.00 -7.67
N PHE A 467 10.01 -23.30 -7.56
CA PHE A 467 10.93 -23.09 -8.69
C PHE A 467 11.66 -24.38 -9.10
N GLU A 468 12.06 -25.22 -8.13
CA GLU A 468 12.66 -26.53 -8.42
C GLU A 468 11.65 -27.48 -9.05
N ASN A 469 10.41 -27.51 -8.56
CA ASN A 469 9.32 -28.27 -9.19
C ASN A 469 9.06 -27.79 -10.62
N HIS A 470 9.07 -26.48 -10.87
CA HIS A 470 8.93 -25.93 -12.21
C HIS A 470 10.09 -26.31 -13.14
N LYS A 471 11.33 -26.28 -12.64
CA LYS A 471 12.51 -26.75 -13.40
C LYS A 471 12.42 -28.24 -13.71
N ALA A 472 11.92 -29.06 -12.79
CA ALA A 472 11.69 -30.48 -13.00
C ALA A 472 10.64 -30.71 -14.10
N ASN A 473 9.51 -30.01 -14.07
CA ASN A 473 8.48 -30.07 -15.12
C ASN A 473 9.06 -29.68 -16.50
N ILE A 474 9.89 -28.63 -16.54
CA ILE A 474 10.62 -28.22 -17.74
C ILE A 474 11.57 -29.33 -18.24
N LYS A 475 12.29 -29.98 -17.32
CA LYS A 475 13.22 -31.07 -17.65
C LYS A 475 12.48 -32.29 -18.19
N ASP A 476 11.33 -32.63 -17.61
CA ASP A 476 10.49 -33.73 -18.07
C ASP A 476 9.93 -33.46 -19.47
N LEU A 477 9.49 -32.22 -19.73
CA LEU A 477 9.10 -31.79 -21.09
C LEU A 477 10.23 -31.93 -22.10
N ARG A 478 11.47 -31.57 -21.73
CA ARG A 478 12.66 -31.74 -22.58
C ARG A 478 13.02 -33.21 -22.79
N ALA A 479 12.93 -34.03 -21.74
CA ALA A 479 13.30 -35.44 -21.77
C ALA A 479 12.40 -36.28 -22.69
N LYS A 480 11.20 -35.78 -23.04
CA LYS A 480 10.33 -36.37 -24.05
C LYS A 480 10.97 -36.44 -25.47
N ASN A 481 12.17 -35.85 -25.72
CA ASN A 481 13.05 -35.98 -26.90
C ASN A 481 12.31 -36.01 -28.26
N TRP A 482 11.93 -34.83 -28.76
CA TRP A 482 10.95 -34.74 -29.85
C TRP A 482 11.64 -34.79 -31.20
N LYS A 483 11.01 -35.42 -32.20
CA LYS A 483 11.43 -35.29 -33.60
C LYS A 483 10.22 -35.06 -34.47
N PHE A 484 10.24 -34.00 -35.27
CA PHE A 484 9.29 -33.79 -36.37
C PHE A 484 10.09 -33.52 -37.63
N ALA A 485 9.80 -34.25 -38.71
CA ALA A 485 10.58 -34.24 -39.94
C ALA A 485 12.11 -34.43 -39.72
N GLY A 486 12.50 -35.23 -38.73
CA GLY A 486 13.91 -35.53 -38.42
C GLY A 486 14.63 -34.51 -37.52
N SER A 487 14.01 -33.37 -37.23
CA SER A 487 14.59 -32.30 -36.40
C SER A 487 14.07 -32.31 -34.97
N ASP A 488 14.96 -32.04 -34.00
CA ASP A 488 14.59 -31.90 -32.59
C ASP A 488 13.92 -30.55 -32.33
N ILE A 489 12.65 -30.58 -31.95
CA ILE A 489 11.84 -29.39 -31.64
C ILE A 489 11.76 -29.16 -30.13
N GLY A 490 12.08 -30.16 -29.30
CA GLY A 490 11.99 -30.09 -27.84
C GLY A 490 12.94 -29.04 -27.25
N SER A 491 14.09 -28.82 -27.88
CA SER A 491 15.03 -27.77 -27.47
C SER A 491 14.54 -26.33 -27.71
N TRP A 492 13.59 -26.11 -28.63
CA TRP A 492 13.17 -24.78 -29.09
C TRP A 492 11.89 -24.27 -28.41
N LEU A 493 10.98 -25.15 -28.02
CA LEU A 493 9.74 -24.80 -27.31
C LEU A 493 9.98 -24.36 -25.86
N VAL A 494 11.09 -24.79 -25.27
CA VAL A 494 11.43 -24.61 -23.84
C VAL A 494 12.41 -23.46 -23.62
N THR A 495 12.98 -22.88 -24.69
CA THR A 495 13.69 -21.61 -24.63
C THR A 495 12.67 -20.45 -24.68
N GLY A 496 11.97 -20.23 -23.57
CA GLY A 496 11.10 -19.08 -23.35
C GLY A 496 11.88 -17.75 -23.42
N THR A 497 12.20 -17.30 -24.63
CA THR A 497 12.93 -16.05 -24.85
C THR A 497 12.28 -15.10 -25.87
N LEU A 498 11.26 -15.50 -26.63
CA LEU A 498 10.60 -14.62 -27.61
C LEU A 498 9.09 -14.94 -27.80
N GLY A 499 8.38 -15.31 -26.74
CA GLY A 499 7.02 -15.88 -26.85
C GLY A 499 5.87 -15.08 -26.24
N ILE A 500 6.10 -13.92 -25.63
CA ILE A 500 5.01 -13.17 -24.96
C ILE A 500 4.24 -12.28 -25.96
N THR A 501 4.84 -11.88 -27.09
CA THR A 501 4.15 -11.07 -28.11
C THR A 501 3.35 -11.89 -29.14
N ALA A 502 3.68 -13.18 -29.31
CA ALA A 502 3.02 -14.06 -30.28
C ALA A 502 1.68 -14.63 -29.76
N ALA A 503 1.53 -14.72 -28.43
CA ALA A 503 0.30 -15.23 -27.81
C ALA A 503 -0.87 -14.22 -27.88
N ALA A 504 -0.59 -12.92 -27.95
CA ALA A 504 -1.59 -11.86 -27.99
C ALA A 504 -2.02 -11.44 -29.42
N THR A 505 -1.29 -11.83 -30.46
CA THR A 505 -1.50 -11.33 -31.84
C THR A 505 -1.92 -12.40 -32.86
N GLY A 506 -2.10 -13.65 -32.42
CA GLY A 506 -2.54 -14.73 -33.32
C GLY A 506 -1.53 -15.11 -34.42
N SER A 507 -0.26 -14.69 -34.30
CA SER A 507 0.80 -15.04 -35.25
C SER A 507 1.67 -16.18 -34.71
N PRO A 508 1.71 -17.36 -35.38
CA PRO A 508 2.38 -18.54 -34.87
C PRO A 508 3.90 -18.43 -35.00
N ILE A 509 4.60 -18.52 -33.87
CA ILE A 509 5.88 -19.20 -33.50
C ILE A 509 7.01 -19.46 -34.55
N TRP A 510 6.81 -19.33 -35.86
CA TRP A 510 7.73 -19.77 -36.91
C TRP A 510 8.63 -18.71 -37.55
N ALA A 511 8.76 -17.52 -36.98
CA ALA A 511 9.71 -16.52 -37.49
C ALA A 511 11.20 -16.95 -37.44
N LEU A 512 11.52 -18.14 -36.90
CA LEU A 512 12.90 -18.66 -36.80
C LEU A 512 13.20 -19.90 -37.66
N ALA A 513 12.25 -20.43 -38.44
CA ALA A 513 12.52 -21.45 -39.45
C ALA A 513 13.01 -20.87 -40.80
N ALA A 514 13.10 -19.55 -40.92
CA ALA A 514 13.48 -18.86 -42.16
C ALA A 514 15.01 -18.72 -42.38
N ILE A 515 15.87 -19.27 -41.51
CA ILE A 515 17.34 -19.14 -41.65
C ILE A 515 17.99 -20.40 -42.26
N GLY A 516 17.21 -21.39 -42.72
CA GLY A 516 17.84 -22.55 -43.37
C GLY A 516 16.91 -23.54 -44.05
N ALA A 517 16.07 -23.09 -44.98
CA ALA A 517 15.52 -23.96 -46.04
C ALA A 517 14.79 -23.09 -47.07
N ASP A 518 15.48 -22.70 -48.14
CA ASP A 518 14.89 -22.02 -49.31
C ASP A 518 14.10 -22.98 -50.22
N GLN A 519 13.75 -24.17 -49.73
CA GLN A 519 12.99 -25.18 -50.45
C GLN A 519 12.13 -25.96 -49.46
N ILE A 520 10.84 -25.61 -49.38
CA ILE A 520 9.68 -26.52 -49.37
C ILE A 520 8.43 -25.66 -49.13
N LEU A 521 7.49 -25.81 -50.05
CA LEU A 521 6.16 -25.23 -50.06
C LEU A 521 5.36 -25.53 -48.77
N GLY A 522 4.67 -24.52 -48.26
CA GLY A 522 3.47 -24.66 -47.42
C GLY A 522 3.73 -24.91 -45.94
N ALA A 523 3.75 -23.86 -45.13
CA ALA A 523 3.62 -23.99 -43.68
C ALA A 523 2.24 -24.63 -43.37
N PRO A 524 2.18 -25.79 -42.68
CA PRO A 524 0.91 -26.42 -42.37
C PRO A 524 0.08 -25.54 -41.43
N LYS A 525 -1.23 -25.45 -41.67
CA LYS A 525 -2.14 -24.72 -40.79
C LYS A 525 -2.19 -25.42 -39.43
N LEU A 526 -2.43 -24.70 -38.33
CA LEU A 526 -2.56 -25.27 -36.97
C LEU A 526 -3.50 -26.50 -36.91
N LYS A 527 -4.48 -26.59 -37.82
CA LYS A 527 -5.39 -27.72 -37.98
C LYS A 527 -4.72 -29.02 -38.43
N GLU A 528 -3.61 -28.95 -39.17
CA GLU A 528 -2.86 -30.05 -39.79
C GLU A 528 -1.80 -30.67 -38.87
N LEU A 529 -1.58 -30.10 -37.67
CA LEU A 529 -0.69 -30.70 -36.67
C LEU A 529 -1.31 -31.98 -36.08
N PRO A 530 -0.51 -33.06 -35.91
CA PRO A 530 -0.89 -34.22 -35.11
C PRO A 530 -1.39 -33.82 -33.72
N SER A 531 -2.39 -34.53 -33.21
CA SER A 531 -2.98 -34.27 -31.87
C SER A 531 -1.93 -34.27 -30.76
N SER A 532 -0.97 -35.19 -30.82
CA SER A 532 0.14 -35.27 -29.86
C SER A 532 1.00 -34.00 -29.81
N ILE A 533 1.21 -33.32 -30.94
CA ILE A 533 1.97 -32.05 -30.97
C ILE A 533 1.13 -30.90 -30.41
N LYS A 534 -0.18 -30.89 -30.67
CA LYS A 534 -1.10 -29.89 -30.11
C LYS A 534 -1.17 -30.00 -28.58
N GLU A 535 -1.37 -31.20 -28.06
CA GLU A 535 -1.41 -31.48 -26.62
C GLU A 535 -0.11 -31.04 -25.93
N LEU A 536 1.04 -31.27 -26.56
CA LEU A 536 2.34 -30.88 -26.03
C LEU A 536 2.60 -29.36 -26.09
N VAL A 537 2.15 -28.68 -27.14
CA VAL A 537 2.18 -27.21 -27.21
C VAL A 537 1.30 -26.61 -26.12
N GLU A 538 0.13 -27.21 -25.87
CA GLU A 538 -0.75 -26.83 -24.77
C GLU A 538 -0.12 -27.11 -23.39
N GLU A 539 0.56 -28.25 -23.21
CA GLU A 539 1.26 -28.61 -21.96
C GLU A 539 2.41 -27.63 -21.68
N ASN A 540 3.24 -27.32 -22.68
CA ASN A 540 4.31 -26.33 -22.54
C ASN A 540 3.76 -24.91 -22.31
N LYS A 541 2.65 -24.55 -22.97
CA LYS A 541 1.96 -23.28 -22.72
C LYS A 541 1.45 -23.23 -21.29
N LYS A 542 0.82 -24.30 -20.78
CA LYS A 542 0.35 -24.40 -19.38
C LYS A 542 1.51 -24.26 -18.39
N VAL A 543 2.64 -24.93 -18.64
CA VAL A 543 3.82 -24.82 -17.76
C VAL A 543 4.39 -23.41 -17.76
N ASN A 544 4.58 -22.78 -18.94
CA ASN A 544 5.16 -21.44 -19.02
C ASN A 544 4.21 -20.31 -18.56
N MET A 545 2.90 -20.50 -18.74
CA MET A 545 1.86 -19.57 -18.28
C MET A 545 1.38 -19.86 -16.86
N SER A 546 1.87 -20.93 -16.23
CA SER A 546 1.61 -21.15 -14.80
C SER A 546 2.13 -19.97 -13.99
N PRO A 547 1.56 -19.69 -12.80
CA PRO A 547 2.02 -18.60 -11.95
C PRO A 547 3.52 -18.67 -11.63
N VAL A 548 4.02 -19.88 -11.34
CA VAL A 548 5.45 -20.13 -11.15
C VAL A 548 6.25 -19.89 -12.44
N GLY A 549 5.72 -20.31 -13.60
CA GLY A 549 6.35 -20.08 -14.90
C GLY A 549 6.48 -18.60 -15.27
N MET A 550 5.46 -17.79 -14.96
CA MET A 550 5.49 -16.34 -15.15
C MET A 550 6.59 -15.70 -14.29
N LEU A 551 6.65 -16.02 -13.00
CA LEU A 551 7.69 -15.51 -12.08
C LEU A 551 9.09 -16.00 -12.48
N PHE A 552 9.21 -17.25 -12.91
CA PHE A 552 10.46 -17.84 -13.40
C PHE A 552 10.99 -17.10 -14.65
N ASN A 553 10.10 -16.75 -15.59
CA ASN A 553 10.45 -15.99 -16.78
C ASN A 553 10.87 -14.56 -16.46
N VAL A 554 10.23 -13.90 -15.49
CA VAL A 554 10.65 -12.58 -14.98
C VAL A 554 12.08 -12.66 -14.43
N LYS A 555 12.36 -13.62 -13.53
CA LYS A 555 13.71 -13.82 -12.98
C LYS A 555 14.76 -14.03 -14.08
N LYS A 556 14.43 -14.82 -15.10
CA LYS A 556 15.32 -15.08 -16.24
C LYS A 556 15.57 -13.83 -17.10
N ARG A 557 14.56 -12.97 -17.29
CA ARG A 557 14.67 -11.70 -18.04
C ARG A 557 15.60 -10.71 -17.33
N LEU A 558 15.55 -10.65 -16.00
CA LEU A 558 16.38 -9.75 -15.18
C LEU A 558 17.86 -10.16 -15.09
N ASN A 559 18.16 -11.44 -15.31
CA ASN A 559 19.52 -11.99 -15.29
C ASN A 559 20.23 -11.90 -16.66
N LYS A 560 19.59 -11.29 -17.67
CA LYS A 560 20.16 -11.01 -18.99
C LYS A 560 20.45 -9.53 -19.09
#